data_AF-A0A956RF87-F1
#
_entry.id   AF-A0A956RF87-F1
#
_cell.length_a   1.000
_cell.length_b   1.000
_cell.length_c   1.000
_cell.angle_alpha   90.00
_cell.angle_beta   90.00
_cell.angle_gamma   90.00
#
_symmetry.space_group_name_H-M   'P 1'
#
loop_
_entity.id
_entity.type
_entity.pdbx_description
1 polymer ?
#
loop_
_entity_poly.entity_id
_entity_poly.type
_entity_poly.pdbx_seq_one_letter_code
_entity_poly.pdbx_strand_id
1 'polypeptide(L)'
;MGVVYAAYDPELDRKVAVKLVRASVVSSRRASRARERLLREAQAMARLAHPNVVTVHDVGEHDGQVFIAMEFVRGMTLLEWCRDFPRRPWSETLETYMQAGRGLAAAHRQGIIHRDFKPDSQKPTCHTGQQPLALHSAFVWA
;
A
#
# COMPACT_ATOMS: atom_id res chain seq x y z
N MET A 1 -4.69 8.13 -9.04
CA MET A 1 -3.50 7.41 -8.55
C MET A 1 -2.51 8.41 -8.00
N GLY A 2 -2.03 8.12 -6.80
CA GLY A 2 -1.15 8.97 -5.99
C GLY A 2 0.34 8.72 -6.22
N VAL A 3 1.19 9.40 -5.47
CA VAL A 3 2.64 9.11 -5.40
C VAL A 3 2.94 8.55 -4.02
N VAL A 4 3.80 7.54 -3.94
CA VAL A 4 4.28 6.97 -2.67
C VAL A 4 5.71 7.41 -2.45
N TYR A 5 6.01 7.95 -1.27
CA TYR A 5 7.35 8.38 -0.86
C TYR A 5 7.87 7.51 0.28
N ALA A 6 9.18 7.28 0.29
CA ALA A 6 9.84 6.84 1.51
C ALA A 6 10.07 8.07 2.41
N ALA A 7 9.64 8.01 3.66
CA ALA A 7 9.82 9.08 4.64
C ALA A 7 10.39 8.52 5.95
N TYR A 8 10.85 9.43 6.80
CA TYR A 8 11.32 9.12 8.14
C TYR A 8 10.42 9.84 9.14
N ASP A 9 9.93 9.08 10.11
CA ASP A 9 9.12 9.53 11.24
C ASP A 9 10.08 9.80 12.40
N PRO A 10 10.37 11.08 12.72
CA PRO A 10 11.34 11.44 13.75
C PRO A 10 10.82 11.23 15.17
N GLU A 11 9.50 11.20 15.38
CA GLU A 11 8.89 11.00 16.69
C GLU A 11 8.97 9.53 17.11
N LEU A 12 8.80 8.63 16.15
CA LEU A 12 8.85 7.18 16.36
C LEU A 12 10.17 6.53 15.91
N ASP A 13 11.16 7.32 15.49
CA ASP A 13 12.49 6.88 15.02
C ASP A 13 12.41 5.70 14.04
N ARG A 14 11.64 5.86 12.95
CA ARG A 14 11.41 4.79 11.98
C ARG A 14 11.20 5.26 10.56
N LYS A 15 11.45 4.36 9.61
CA LYS A 15 11.14 4.58 8.20
C LYS A 15 9.68 4.20 7.92
N VAL A 16 8.97 5.05 7.19
CA VAL A 16 7.57 4.86 6.79
C VAL A 16 7.40 5.08 5.29
N ALA A 17 6.33 4.54 4.71
CA ALA A 17 5.88 4.88 3.37
C ALA A 17 4.70 5.86 3.47
N VAL A 18 4.74 6.94 2.70
CA VAL A 18 3.67 7.96 2.68
C VAL A 18 3.07 8.03 1.28
N LYS A 19 1.79 7.68 1.16
CA LYS A 19 1.04 7.75 -0.09
C LYS A 19 0.20 9.03 -0.12
N LEU A 20 0.49 9.91 -1.08
CA LEU A 20 -0.31 11.11 -1.33
C LEU A 20 -1.39 10.80 -2.35
N VAL A 21 -2.66 10.90 -1.95
CA VAL A 21 -3.79 10.71 -2.84
C VAL A 21 -4.07 12.02 -3.56
N ARG A 22 -3.75 12.08 -4.86
CA ARG A 22 -4.11 13.24 -5.69
C ARG A 22 -5.63 13.43 -5.66
N ALA A 23 -6.08 14.57 -5.15
CA ALA A 23 -7.44 15.04 -5.37
C ALA A 23 -7.58 15.27 -6.88
N SER A 24 -8.24 14.36 -7.59
CA SER A 24 -8.57 14.62 -8.98
C SER A 24 -9.45 15.88 -9.05
N VAL A 25 -9.24 16.65 -10.12
CA VAL A 25 -9.88 17.93 -10.48
C VAL A 25 -11.40 17.76 -10.69
N VAL A 26 -12.10 17.35 -9.64
CA VAL A 26 -13.54 17.08 -9.64
C VAL A 26 -14.17 18.10 -8.73
N SER A 27 -15.19 18.79 -9.24
CA SER A 27 -15.94 19.84 -8.54
C SER A 27 -16.13 19.56 -7.05
N SER A 28 -15.99 20.62 -6.24
CA SER A 28 -15.88 20.64 -4.77
C SER A 28 -16.80 19.67 -4.01
N ARG A 29 -18.00 19.39 -4.52
CA ARG A 29 -18.99 18.50 -3.89
C ARG A 29 -18.80 17.00 -4.14
N ARG A 30 -18.16 16.59 -5.25
CA ARG A 30 -17.82 15.18 -5.53
C ARG A 30 -16.47 14.81 -4.92
N ALA A 31 -15.54 15.76 -4.85
CA ALA A 31 -14.25 15.59 -4.19
C ALA A 31 -14.43 15.28 -2.68
N SER A 32 -15.34 15.98 -1.99
CA SER A 32 -15.59 15.75 -0.56
C SER A 32 -16.11 14.33 -0.25
N ARG A 33 -17.09 13.82 -1.02
CA ARG A 33 -17.59 12.44 -0.84
C ARG A 33 -16.53 11.37 -1.13
N ALA A 34 -15.71 11.57 -2.16
CA ALA A 34 -14.60 10.66 -2.46
C ALA A 34 -13.56 10.66 -1.34
N ARG A 35 -13.27 11.84 -0.79
CA ARG A 35 -12.37 12.04 0.34
C ARG A 35 -12.84 11.35 1.61
N GLU A 36 -14.10 11.57 2.02
CA GLU A 36 -14.66 10.88 3.19
C GLU A 36 -14.65 9.36 3.06
N ARG A 37 -14.93 8.85 1.86
CA ARG A 37 -14.86 7.40 1.60
C ARG A 37 -13.43 6.88 1.77
N LEU A 38 -12.44 7.60 1.24
CA LEU A 38 -11.04 7.21 1.35
C LEU A 38 -10.55 7.24 2.80
N LEU A 39 -10.93 8.25 3.59
CA LEU A 39 -10.64 8.31 5.02
C LEU A 39 -11.26 7.13 5.78
N ARG A 40 -12.53 6.80 5.51
CA ARG A 40 -13.20 5.63 6.13
C ARG A 40 -12.51 4.32 5.77
N GLU A 41 -12.13 4.13 4.51
CA GLU A 41 -11.40 2.93 4.06
C GLU A 41 -10.02 2.83 4.72
N ALA A 42 -9.28 3.94 4.81
CA ALA A 42 -7.97 3.99 5.49
C ALA A 42 -8.09 3.70 6.99
N GLN A 43 -9.10 4.25 7.68
CA GLN A 43 -9.36 3.95 9.09
C GLN A 43 -9.73 2.48 9.32
N ALA A 44 -10.50 1.87 8.42
CA ALA A 44 -10.79 0.44 8.50
C ALA A 44 -9.50 -0.40 8.33
N MET A 45 -8.63 -0.01 7.41
CA MET A 45 -7.33 -0.67 7.21
C MET A 45 -6.38 -0.51 8.40
N ALA A 46 -6.38 0.65 9.08
CA ALA A 46 -5.56 0.87 10.28
C ALA A 46 -5.89 -0.10 11.43
N ARG A 47 -7.10 -0.69 11.42
CA ARG A 47 -7.53 -1.70 12.41
C ARG A 47 -7.16 -3.12 12.00
N LEU A 48 -6.72 -3.34 10.77
CA LEU A 48 -6.42 -4.66 10.24
C LEU A 48 -4.95 -4.99 10.46
N ALA A 49 -4.67 -5.79 11.49
CA ALA A 49 -3.36 -6.39 11.71
C ALA A 49 -3.31 -7.79 11.08
N HIS A 50 -2.51 -7.97 10.03
CA HIS A 50 -2.33 -9.27 9.38
C HIS A 50 -0.96 -9.33 8.67
N PRO A 51 -0.21 -10.45 8.74
CA PRO A 51 1.15 -10.54 8.17
C PRO A 51 1.21 -10.36 6.64
N ASN A 52 0.07 -10.51 5.95
CA ASN A 52 -0.04 -10.30 4.50
C ASN A 52 -0.80 -9.02 4.12
N VAL A 53 -0.89 -8.06 5.04
CA VAL A 53 -1.49 -6.74 4.79
C VAL A 53 -0.60 -5.67 5.41
N VAL A 54 -0.23 -4.67 4.61
CA VAL A 54 0.56 -3.53 5.07
C VAL A 54 -0.18 -2.79 6.17
N THR A 55 0.52 -2.53 7.28
CA THR A 55 -0.06 -1.79 8.40
C THR A 55 -0.18 -0.30 8.06
N VAL A 56 -1.38 0.26 8.18
CA VAL A 56 -1.58 1.72 8.12
C VAL A 56 -1.30 2.30 9.51
N HIS A 57 -0.36 3.24 9.58
CA HIS A 57 0.02 3.93 10.81
C HIS A 57 -0.83 5.17 11.06
N ASP A 58 -1.08 5.94 10.01
CA ASP A 58 -1.86 7.17 10.12
C ASP A 58 -2.54 7.53 8.79
N VAL A 59 -3.63 8.30 8.89
CA VAL A 59 -4.31 8.93 7.76
C VAL A 59 -4.70 10.35 8.13
N GLY A 60 -4.31 11.30 7.29
CA GLY A 60 -4.55 12.70 7.55
C GLY A 60 -4.72 13.53 6.29
N GLU A 61 -4.78 14.84 6.50
CA GLU A 61 -4.82 15.83 5.43
C GLU A 61 -3.70 16.84 5.66
N HIS A 62 -3.00 17.17 4.58
CA HIS A 62 -2.01 18.23 4.54
C HIS A 62 -2.19 19.02 3.24
N ASP A 63 -2.31 20.34 3.34
CA ASP A 63 -2.54 21.24 2.19
C ASP A 63 -3.67 20.80 1.23
N GLY A 64 -4.77 20.32 1.80
CA GLY A 64 -5.93 19.85 1.02
C GLY A 64 -5.73 18.49 0.34
N GLN A 65 -4.62 17.81 0.60
CA GLN A 65 -4.31 16.48 0.08
C GLN A 65 -4.40 15.44 1.18
N VAL A 66 -5.05 14.31 0.90
CA VAL A 66 -5.06 13.18 1.83
C VAL A 66 -3.77 12.41 1.70
N PHE A 67 -3.15 12.11 2.85
CA PHE A 67 -2.02 11.21 2.92
C PHE A 67 -2.38 9.95 3.73
N ILE A 68 -1.70 8.86 3.42
CA ILE A 68 -1.74 7.63 4.21
C ILE A 68 -0.29 7.29 4.55
N ALA A 69 0.03 7.30 5.85
CA ALA A 69 1.32 6.82 6.36
C ALA A 69 1.18 5.34 6.73
N MET A 70 2.10 4.52 6.23
CA MET A 70 2.03 3.07 6.36
C MET A 70 3.43 2.46 6.55
N GLU A 71 3.45 1.19 6.91
CA GLU A 71 4.67 0.42 7.07
C GLU A 71 5.57 0.52 5.83
N PHE A 72 6.86 0.80 6.05
CA PHE A 72 7.85 0.79 4.99
C PHE A 72 8.31 -0.64 4.71
N VAL A 73 7.77 -1.22 3.65
CA VAL A 73 8.15 -2.54 3.18
C VAL A 73 9.45 -2.45 2.37
N ARG A 74 10.51 -3.09 2.86
CA ARG A 74 11.72 -3.33 2.05
C ARG A 74 11.42 -4.47 1.09
N GLY A 75 11.70 -4.28 -0.21
CA GLY A 75 11.57 -5.32 -1.22
C GLY A 75 11.26 -4.84 -2.65
N MET A 76 10.87 -5.80 -3.48
CA MET A 76 10.40 -5.59 -4.84
C MET A 76 8.87 -5.70 -4.90
N THR A 77 8.25 -5.09 -5.92
CA THR A 77 6.81 -5.24 -6.12
C THR A 77 6.49 -6.62 -6.69
N LEU A 78 5.24 -7.07 -6.52
CA LEU A 78 4.81 -8.33 -7.15
C LEU A 78 4.95 -8.28 -8.67
N LEU A 79 4.75 -7.12 -9.30
CA LEU A 79 4.94 -6.96 -10.74
C LEU A 79 6.39 -7.21 -11.15
N GLU A 80 7.35 -6.67 -10.41
CA GLU A 80 8.78 -6.91 -10.68
C GLU A 80 9.16 -8.35 -10.41
N TRP A 81 8.65 -8.91 -9.31
CA TRP A 81 8.83 -10.32 -9.02
C TRP A 81 8.32 -11.19 -10.19
N CYS A 82 7.15 -10.88 -10.75
CA CYS A 82 6.60 -11.58 -11.92
C CYS A 82 7.42 -11.37 -13.21
N ARG A 83 8.18 -10.28 -13.36
CA ARG A 83 8.98 -10.02 -14.59
C ARG A 83 10.16 -10.98 -14.77
N ASP A 84 10.63 -11.59 -13.68
CA ASP A 84 11.69 -12.60 -13.70
C ASP A 84 11.19 -13.99 -14.16
N PHE A 85 9.95 -14.10 -14.64
CA PHE A 85 9.40 -15.30 -15.28
C PHE A 85 10.11 -15.59 -16.63
N PRO A 86 10.42 -16.85 -17.00
CA PRO A 86 10.00 -18.12 -16.38
C PRO A 86 11.04 -18.73 -15.43
N ARG A 87 11.90 -17.95 -14.76
CA ARG A 87 12.98 -18.51 -13.94
C ARG A 87 12.51 -19.19 -12.65
N ARG A 88 11.25 -19.02 -12.24
CA ARG A 88 10.73 -19.55 -10.97
C ARG A 88 9.79 -20.75 -11.15
N PRO A 89 9.87 -21.76 -10.27
CA PRO A 89 8.89 -22.83 -10.18
C PRO A 89 7.47 -22.29 -9.98
N TRP A 90 6.49 -22.95 -10.60
CA TRP A 90 5.07 -22.58 -10.43
C TRP A 90 4.61 -22.64 -8.96
N SER A 91 5.25 -23.49 -8.15
CA SER A 91 4.95 -23.64 -6.71
C SER A 91 5.24 -22.37 -5.92
N GLU A 92 6.34 -21.67 -6.23
CA GLU A 92 6.67 -20.39 -5.60
C GLU A 92 5.65 -19.31 -5.96
N THR A 93 5.19 -19.30 -7.20
CA THR A 93 4.11 -18.41 -7.65
C THR A 93 2.83 -18.70 -6.88
N LEU A 94 2.43 -19.97 -6.78
CA LEU A 94 1.23 -20.37 -6.04
C LEU A 94 1.32 -19.92 -4.58
N GLU A 95 2.44 -20.17 -3.91
CA GLU A 95 2.62 -19.79 -2.50
C GLU A 95 2.54 -18.27 -2.30
N THR A 96 3.14 -17.49 -3.20
CA THR A 96 3.07 -16.02 -3.18
C THR A 96 1.61 -15.52 -3.31
N TYR A 97 0.84 -16.08 -4.24
CA TYR A 97 -0.57 -15.72 -4.41
C TYR A 97 -1.48 -16.26 -3.29
N MET A 98 -1.12 -17.37 -2.64
CA MET A 98 -1.83 -17.84 -1.44
C MET A 98 -1.67 -16.86 -0.27
N GLN A 99 -0.46 -16.32 -0.07
CA GLN A 99 -0.22 -15.25 0.92
C GLN A 99 -1.07 -14.01 0.61
N ALA A 100 -1.17 -13.62 -0.67
CA ALA A 100 -2.07 -12.58 -1.14
C ALA A 100 -3.53 -12.82 -0.73
N GLY A 101 -4.02 -14.02 -1.02
CA GLY A 101 -5.39 -14.44 -0.74
C GLY A 101 -5.69 -14.43 0.75
N ARG A 102 -4.73 -14.81 1.61
CA ARG A 102 -4.88 -14.72 3.08
C ARG A 102 -5.05 -13.28 3.54
N GLY A 103 -4.26 -12.34 3.02
CA GLY A 103 -4.41 -10.92 3.29
C GLY A 103 -5.75 -10.35 2.84
N LEU A 104 -6.16 -10.67 1.61
CA LEU A 104 -7.46 -10.26 1.08
C LEU A 104 -8.63 -10.83 1.89
N ALA A 105 -8.57 -12.10 2.29
CA ALA A 105 -9.56 -12.73 3.14
C ALA A 105 -9.64 -12.06 4.52
N ALA A 106 -8.50 -11.64 5.09
CA ALA A 106 -8.47 -10.88 6.34
C ALA A 106 -9.15 -9.52 6.20
N ALA A 107 -8.91 -8.80 5.10
CA ALA A 107 -9.59 -7.55 4.79
C ALA A 107 -11.11 -7.73 4.63
N HIS A 108 -11.54 -8.77 3.90
CA HIS A 108 -12.96 -9.08 3.71
C HIS A 108 -13.68 -9.38 5.02
N ARG A 109 -13.04 -10.08 5.96
CA ARG A 109 -13.61 -10.32 7.31
C ARG A 109 -13.87 -9.03 8.10
N GLN A 110 -13.18 -7.94 7.77
CA GLN A 110 -13.40 -6.60 8.35
C GLN A 110 -14.33 -5.72 7.51
N GLY A 111 -14.99 -6.28 6.48
CA GLY A 111 -15.88 -5.54 5.58
C GLY A 111 -15.15 -4.61 4.61
N ILE A 112 -13.83 -4.76 4.45
CA ILE A 112 -13.01 -3.94 3.54
C ILE A 112 -13.01 -4.60 2.17
N ILE A 113 -13.30 -3.83 1.12
CA ILE A 113 -13.22 -4.29 -0.28
C ILE A 113 -12.02 -3.59 -0.93
N HIS A 114 -11.02 -4.36 -1.39
CA HIS A 114 -9.77 -3.82 -1.93
C HIS A 114 -9.96 -3.03 -3.25
N ARG A 115 -10.87 -3.48 -4.13
CA ARG A 115 -11.22 -2.87 -5.44
C ARG A 115 -10.12 -2.75 -6.50
N ASP A 116 -8.85 -2.78 -6.13
CA ASP A 116 -7.70 -2.74 -7.05
C ASP A 116 -6.67 -3.82 -6.71
N PHE A 117 -7.13 -5.06 -6.55
CA PHE A 117 -6.27 -6.19 -6.25
C PHE A 117 -5.59 -6.70 -7.52
N LYS A 118 -4.37 -6.22 -7.77
CA LYS A 118 -3.51 -6.61 -8.91
C LYS A 118 -2.03 -6.44 -8.57
N PRO A 119 -1.11 -7.12 -9.30
CA PRO A 119 0.30 -6.74 -9.27
C PRO A 119 0.47 -5.32 -9.82
N ASP A 120 0.89 -4.37 -8.98
CA ASP A 120 1.19 -2.99 -9.40
C ASP A 120 2.68 -2.65 -9.20
N SER A 121 3.10 -1.60 -9.88
CA SER A 121 4.46 -1.05 -9.96
C SER A 121 4.75 0.05 -8.94
N GLN A 122 3.78 0.48 -8.13
CA GLN A 122 3.95 1.62 -7.21
C GLN A 122 4.95 1.30 -6.09
N LYS A 123 6.20 1.75 -6.28
CA LYS A 123 7.23 1.78 -5.25
C LYS A 123 7.22 3.11 -4.49
N PRO A 124 7.54 3.11 -3.19
CA PRO A 124 8.00 4.32 -2.54
C PRO A 124 9.24 4.85 -3.28
N THR A 125 9.17 6.06 -3.81
CA THR A 125 10.36 6.74 -4.32
C THR A 125 11.21 7.20 -3.14
N CYS A 126 12.47 6.78 -3.12
CA CYS A 126 13.45 7.17 -2.10
C CYS A 126 14.39 8.19 -2.75
N HIS A 127 14.42 9.43 -2.25
CA HIS A 127 15.38 10.44 -2.74
C HIS A 127 16.83 10.20 -2.28
N THR A 128 17.08 9.14 -1.49
CA THR A 128 18.35 8.89 -0.78
C THR A 128 19.14 7.66 -1.25
N GLY A 129 19.02 7.24 -2.51
CA GLY A 129 20.04 6.42 -3.19
C GLY A 129 20.31 4.99 -2.67
N GLN A 130 19.56 4.46 -1.71
CA GLN A 130 19.75 3.08 -1.22
C GLN A 130 18.80 2.09 -1.89
N GLN A 131 19.37 1.05 -2.50
CA GLN A 131 18.66 -0.06 -3.14
C GLN A 131 18.01 -1.00 -2.10
N PRO A 132 16.81 -1.56 -2.33
CA PRO A 132 16.20 -2.51 -1.39
C PRO A 132 16.46 -3.99 -1.75
N LEU A 133 16.80 -4.78 -0.74
CA LEU A 133 16.82 -6.25 -0.71
C LEU A 133 15.63 -6.80 0.12
N ALA A 134 15.16 -8.00 -0.28
CA ALA A 134 14.17 -8.93 0.31
C ALA A 134 12.66 -8.70 0.08
N LEU A 135 11.93 -9.75 -0.31
CA LEU A 135 10.46 -9.82 -0.44
C LEU A 135 9.84 -10.17 0.91
N HIS A 136 9.08 -9.30 1.55
CA HIS A 136 8.29 -9.72 2.74
C HIS A 136 6.85 -9.21 2.83
N SER A 137 6.38 -8.38 1.92
CA SER A 137 4.94 -8.20 1.75
C SER A 137 4.66 -7.71 0.35
N ALA A 138 4.35 -8.66 -0.53
CA ALA A 138 3.51 -8.33 -1.67
C ALA A 138 2.22 -7.68 -1.12
N PHE A 139 1.62 -6.78 -1.88
CA PHE A 139 0.38 -6.06 -1.56
C PHE A 139 0.56 -4.77 -0.76
N VAL A 140 1.32 -3.85 -1.38
CA VAL A 140 1.01 -2.42 -1.26
C VAL A 140 -0.35 -2.19 -1.90
N TRP A 141 -1.32 -1.72 -1.12
CA TRP A 141 -2.61 -1.21 -1.60
C TRP A 141 -2.32 -0.06 -2.58
N ALA A 142 -2.53 -0.30 -3.88
CA ALA A 142 -2.46 0.70 -4.95
C ALA A 142 -3.74 1.54 -5.05
#